data_AF-W9I9X8-F1
#
_entry.id   AF-W9I9X8-F1
#
_cell.length_a   1.000
_cell.length_b   1.000
_cell.length_c   1.000
_cell.angle_alpha   90.00
_cell.angle_beta   90.00
_cell.angle_gamma   90.00
#
_symmetry.space_group_name_H-M   'P 1'
#
loop_
_entity.id
_entity.type
_entity.pdbx_description
1 polymer ?
#
loop_
_entity_poly.entity_id
_entity_poly.type
_entity_poly.pdbx_seq_one_letter_code
_entity_poly.pdbx_strand_id
1 'polypeptide(L)'
;MPSSNLPKRKASDAPVSPPPLKRKLQSGTTKTAVANFFTPASQKPKDPTVWSERSPNDDTPATLLVGRFDGVKEDETIKRRKIAAFDLDSTLISTASGKKHAGSGTDWKWWDNSVPAKLRELYQDGYRVVILSNQAGLTLHFDPKSKAPKANAQKRVTEFKQKCSTVLNSLNLPTCVYAATEHDIYRKPRTGMWKELCDDYDISESEIDLGNSVFVGDAGGRTATLGKGPDGVAAAAKDFSCSDRNFAHNVGIQYQTPEEFFLGHKPRSFAREFDLSEHPFVDDAESGNSVVTFDRTNDKDIILFCGPPGAGKSTFYWKSLKPLGYERINQDQLKTRDKCVQAAREHLQAGKPIAIGAFFSKFCYPRATPFPHHYPILAR
;
A
#
# COMPACT_ATOMS: atom_id res chain seq x y z
N MET A 1 -39.87 -86.28 18.76
CA MET A 1 -38.65 -87.10 18.59
C MET A 1 -38.15 -86.91 17.15
N PRO A 2 -36.84 -86.98 16.89
CA PRO A 2 -36.10 -86.05 16.01
C PRO A 2 -36.07 -86.41 14.51
N SER A 3 -35.47 -85.48 13.75
CA SER A 3 -34.88 -85.60 12.39
C SER A 3 -35.82 -85.53 11.17
N SER A 4 -35.62 -84.50 10.33
CA SER A 4 -35.59 -84.68 8.87
C SER A 4 -34.86 -83.52 8.17
N ASN A 5 -34.08 -83.91 7.16
CA ASN A 5 -33.15 -83.13 6.34
C ASN A 5 -33.82 -82.32 5.21
N LEU A 6 -33.01 -81.41 4.64
CA LEU A 6 -32.86 -81.01 3.21
C LEU A 6 -33.15 -79.51 2.91
N PRO A 7 -32.57 -78.91 1.84
CA PRO A 7 -31.25 -79.12 1.24
C PRO A 7 -30.47 -77.81 0.93
N LYS A 8 -29.17 -77.96 0.67
CA LYS A 8 -28.25 -76.94 0.11
C LYS A 8 -28.79 -76.36 -1.22
N ARG A 9 -28.75 -75.03 -1.37
CA ARG A 9 -28.78 -74.34 -2.67
C ARG A 9 -27.49 -73.55 -2.90
N LYS A 10 -27.02 -73.68 -4.14
CA LYS A 10 -25.74 -73.24 -4.71
C LYS A 10 -25.60 -71.71 -4.70
N ALA A 11 -24.42 -71.21 -4.31
CA ALA A 11 -24.00 -69.86 -4.65
C ALA A 11 -23.37 -69.88 -6.05
N SER A 12 -23.85 -69.01 -6.92
CA SER A 12 -23.41 -68.82 -8.30
C SER A 12 -22.02 -68.18 -8.37
N ASP A 13 -21.19 -68.71 -9.27
CA ASP A 13 -19.93 -68.12 -9.72
C ASP A 13 -20.16 -66.71 -10.29
N ALA A 14 -19.62 -65.70 -9.61
CA ALA A 14 -19.39 -64.37 -10.17
C ALA A 14 -17.91 -64.03 -9.97
N PRO A 15 -17.16 -63.64 -11.02
CA PRO A 15 -15.74 -63.33 -10.91
C PRO A 15 -15.55 -62.05 -10.09
N VAL A 16 -14.78 -62.17 -9.00
CA VAL A 16 -14.30 -61.06 -8.19
C VAL A 16 -13.39 -60.19 -9.06
N SER A 17 -13.79 -58.95 -9.31
CA SER A 17 -12.98 -57.98 -10.05
C SER A 17 -11.67 -57.70 -9.28
N PRO A 18 -10.50 -57.63 -9.94
CA PRO A 18 -9.26 -57.30 -9.26
C PRO A 18 -9.30 -55.86 -8.74
N PRO A 19 -8.64 -55.56 -7.60
CA PRO A 19 -8.61 -54.21 -7.05
C PRO A 19 -7.90 -53.26 -8.03
N PRO A 20 -8.34 -51.98 -8.11
CA PRO A 20 -7.76 -51.04 -9.05
C PRO A 20 -6.28 -50.80 -8.72
N LEU A 21 -5.43 -50.90 -9.75
CA LEU A 21 -4.01 -50.60 -9.69
C LEU A 21 -3.80 -49.20 -9.11
N LYS A 22 -3.09 -49.12 -7.97
CA LYS A 22 -2.72 -47.85 -7.33
C LYS A 22 -2.01 -46.96 -8.34
N ARG A 23 -2.69 -45.91 -8.78
CA ARG A 23 -2.12 -44.82 -9.57
C ARG A 23 -1.00 -44.20 -8.73
N LYS A 24 0.27 -44.37 -9.14
CA LYS A 24 1.40 -43.69 -8.50
C LYS A 24 1.15 -42.19 -8.62
N LEU A 25 0.74 -41.55 -7.53
CA LEU A 25 0.81 -40.10 -7.40
C LEU A 25 2.29 -39.73 -7.54
N GLN A 26 2.65 -39.06 -8.64
CA GLN A 26 3.94 -38.38 -8.71
C GLN A 26 3.88 -37.21 -7.73
N SER A 27 4.54 -37.39 -6.59
CA SER A 27 4.71 -36.36 -5.57
C SER A 27 5.44 -35.18 -6.20
N GLY A 28 4.81 -34.01 -6.26
CA GLY A 28 5.42 -32.75 -6.73
C GLY A 28 6.46 -32.16 -5.78
N THR A 29 6.83 -32.87 -4.71
CA THR A 29 7.84 -32.46 -3.75
C THR A 29 9.24 -32.74 -4.27
N THR A 30 10.05 -31.69 -4.38
CA THR A 30 11.46 -31.81 -4.73
C THR A 30 12.20 -32.63 -3.67
N LYS A 31 13.25 -33.37 -4.06
CA LYS A 31 14.09 -34.14 -3.12
C LYS A 31 14.61 -33.27 -1.96
N THR A 32 14.87 -32.00 -2.24
CA THR A 32 15.26 -30.97 -1.27
C THR A 32 14.17 -30.69 -0.22
N ALA A 33 12.90 -30.62 -0.63
CA ALA A 33 11.78 -30.39 0.29
C ALA A 33 11.57 -31.57 1.26
N VAL A 34 11.77 -32.80 0.78
CA VAL A 34 11.69 -34.01 1.63
C VAL A 34 12.88 -34.07 2.59
N ALA A 35 14.10 -33.76 2.13
CA ALA A 35 15.29 -33.72 2.98
C ALA A 35 15.20 -32.67 4.10
N ASN A 36 14.65 -31.50 3.79
CA ASN A 36 14.41 -30.41 4.76
C ASN A 36 13.32 -30.74 5.81
N PHE A 37 12.45 -31.71 5.54
CA PHE A 37 11.40 -32.13 6.47
C PHE A 37 11.94 -33.01 7.62
N PHE A 38 12.94 -33.83 7.33
CA PHE A 38 13.56 -34.74 8.32
C PHE A 38 14.78 -34.14 9.03
N THR A 39 15.21 -32.94 8.67
CA THR A 39 16.34 -32.27 9.34
C THR A 39 15.90 -31.72 10.71
N PRO A 40 16.60 -32.06 11.82
CA PRO A 40 16.37 -31.47 13.12
C PRO A 40 16.37 -29.93 13.05
N ALA A 41 15.53 -29.27 13.84
CA ALA A 41 15.42 -27.80 13.82
C ALA A 41 16.78 -27.09 14.07
N SER A 42 17.69 -27.73 14.80
CA SER A 42 19.06 -27.25 15.04
C SER A 42 20.01 -27.36 13.84
N GLN A 43 19.66 -28.17 12.83
CA GLN A 43 20.43 -28.40 11.61
C GLN A 43 19.77 -27.80 10.37
N LYS A 44 18.57 -27.20 10.50
CA LYS A 44 17.95 -26.47 9.39
C LYS A 44 18.85 -25.27 9.05
N PRO A 45 19.11 -25.02 7.75
CA PRO A 45 19.82 -23.83 7.32
C PRO A 45 19.16 -22.61 7.97
N LYS A 46 19.98 -21.76 8.59
CA LYS A 46 19.51 -20.47 9.13
C LYS A 46 18.85 -19.71 7.99
N ASP A 47 17.69 -19.11 8.24
CA ASP A 47 17.01 -18.28 7.24
C ASP A 47 18.01 -17.22 6.74
N PRO A 48 18.33 -17.20 5.43
CA PRO A 48 19.28 -16.25 4.87
C PRO A 48 18.72 -14.82 4.80
N THR A 49 17.47 -14.61 5.21
CA THR A 49 16.84 -13.29 5.24
C THR A 49 17.23 -12.52 6.51
N VAL A 50 17.88 -11.38 6.34
CA VAL A 50 18.23 -10.44 7.42
C VAL A 50 17.16 -9.36 7.51
N TRP A 51 16.65 -9.13 8.72
CA TRP A 51 15.60 -8.14 8.99
C TRP A 51 16.17 -6.93 9.70
N SER A 52 15.78 -5.74 9.25
CA SER A 52 16.10 -4.45 9.87
C SER A 52 14.92 -3.50 9.80
N GLU A 53 14.95 -2.42 10.56
CA GLU A 53 13.86 -1.44 10.66
C GLU A 53 14.43 -0.03 10.38
N ARG A 54 13.61 0.89 9.84
CA ARG A 54 13.98 2.29 9.57
C ARG A 54 12.94 3.25 10.13
N SER A 55 13.41 4.37 10.67
CA SER A 55 12.59 5.46 11.20
C SER A 55 12.51 6.61 10.21
N PRO A 56 11.32 7.24 10.04
CA PRO A 56 11.17 8.42 9.19
C PRO A 56 12.06 9.60 9.58
N ASN A 57 12.44 9.69 10.86
CA ASN A 57 13.38 10.66 11.45
C ASN A 57 13.82 10.17 12.83
N ASP A 58 14.83 10.83 13.40
CA ASP A 58 15.47 10.46 14.67
C ASP A 58 14.51 10.40 15.88
N ASP A 59 13.40 11.16 15.84
CA ASP A 59 12.46 11.30 16.94
C ASP A 59 11.23 10.37 16.82
N THR A 60 11.14 9.58 15.74
CA THR A 60 9.99 8.69 15.50
C THR A 60 10.39 7.21 15.56
N PRO A 61 9.50 6.34 16.09
CA PRO A 61 9.71 4.90 16.03
C PRO A 61 9.84 4.41 14.58
N ALA A 62 10.45 3.25 14.39
CA ALA A 62 10.59 2.69 13.05
C ALA A 62 9.24 2.28 12.46
N THR A 63 9.03 2.60 11.20
CA THR A 63 7.78 2.37 10.46
C THR A 63 8.02 1.71 9.10
N LEU A 64 9.27 1.38 8.80
CA LEU A 64 9.63 0.60 7.64
C LEU A 64 10.36 -0.66 8.09
N LEU A 65 9.83 -1.81 7.69
CA LEU A 65 10.48 -3.11 7.89
C LEU A 65 11.17 -3.53 6.60
N VAL A 66 12.47 -3.84 6.67
CA VAL A 66 13.30 -4.25 5.52
C VAL A 66 13.78 -5.67 5.71
N GLY A 67 13.51 -6.54 4.74
CA GLY A 67 14.02 -7.91 4.68
C GLY A 67 14.97 -8.07 3.50
N ARG A 68 16.27 -8.26 3.78
CA ARG A 68 17.32 -8.46 2.76
C ARG A 68 17.66 -9.93 2.64
N PHE A 69 17.69 -10.46 1.42
CA PHE A 69 18.08 -11.85 1.16
C PHE A 69 19.59 -11.97 0.92
N ASP A 70 20.31 -12.58 1.86
CA ASP A 70 21.77 -12.77 1.81
C ASP A 70 22.15 -14.21 1.40
N GLY A 71 21.21 -14.98 0.83
CA GLY A 71 21.41 -16.39 0.49
C GLY A 71 22.27 -16.63 -0.75
N VAL A 72 22.47 -15.58 -1.57
CA VAL A 72 23.27 -15.60 -2.79
C VAL A 72 24.14 -14.34 -2.77
N LYS A 73 25.43 -14.47 -3.08
CA LYS A 73 26.31 -13.30 -3.20
C LYS A 73 25.99 -12.53 -4.47
N GLU A 74 25.96 -11.21 -4.34
CA GLU A 74 25.84 -10.33 -5.49
C GLU A 74 27.15 -10.29 -6.29
N ASP A 75 27.02 -10.14 -7.60
CA ASP A 75 28.15 -9.82 -8.47
C ASP A 75 28.38 -8.31 -8.44
N GLU A 76 29.36 -7.90 -7.62
CA GLU A 76 29.77 -6.52 -7.41
C GLU A 76 30.39 -5.86 -8.65
N THR A 77 30.76 -6.64 -9.68
CA THR A 77 31.29 -6.08 -10.94
C THR A 77 30.21 -5.42 -11.79
N ILE A 78 28.94 -5.81 -11.60
CA ILE A 78 27.80 -5.29 -12.34
C ILE A 78 27.15 -4.16 -11.55
N LYS A 79 27.37 -2.91 -11.98
CA LYS A 79 26.68 -1.74 -11.43
C LYS A 79 25.25 -1.66 -11.94
N ARG A 80 24.30 -2.17 -11.15
CA ARG A 80 22.86 -2.15 -11.46
C ARG A 80 22.30 -0.75 -11.26
N ARG A 81 22.19 0.02 -12.35
CA ARG A 81 21.59 1.38 -12.37
C ARG A 81 20.16 1.43 -12.91
N LYS A 82 19.67 0.31 -13.46
CA LYS A 82 18.25 0.12 -13.81
C LYS A 82 17.55 -0.57 -12.65
N ILE A 83 16.38 -0.09 -12.25
CA ILE A 83 15.61 -0.65 -11.14
C ILE A 83 14.30 -1.24 -11.66
N ALA A 84 14.06 -2.50 -11.32
CA ALA A 84 12.76 -3.15 -11.49
C ALA A 84 12.16 -3.35 -10.09
N ALA A 85 11.25 -2.45 -9.72
CA ALA A 85 10.58 -2.47 -8.43
C ALA A 85 9.18 -3.07 -8.57
N PHE A 86 8.77 -3.87 -7.59
CA PHE A 86 7.51 -4.61 -7.63
C PHE A 86 6.71 -4.38 -6.35
N ASP A 87 5.40 -4.21 -6.45
CA ASP A 87 4.53 -4.47 -5.31
C ASP A 87 4.52 -5.99 -4.97
N LEU A 88 4.07 -6.34 -3.77
CA LEU A 88 4.02 -7.74 -3.32
C LEU A 88 2.64 -8.37 -3.56
N ASP A 89 1.63 -7.89 -2.84
CA ASP A 89 0.33 -8.57 -2.70
C ASP A 89 -0.56 -8.23 -3.91
N SER A 90 -1.05 -9.25 -4.62
CA SER A 90 -1.74 -9.16 -5.92
C SER A 90 -0.86 -8.75 -7.11
N THR A 91 0.46 -8.69 -6.92
CA THR A 91 1.45 -8.39 -7.97
C THR A 91 2.42 -9.55 -8.17
N LEU A 92 3.26 -9.86 -7.18
CA LEU A 92 4.15 -11.02 -7.21
C LEU A 92 3.46 -12.26 -6.67
N ILE A 93 2.61 -12.09 -5.65
CA ILE A 93 1.89 -13.17 -4.99
C ILE A 93 0.39 -12.91 -4.96
N SER A 94 -0.40 -13.98 -4.82
CA SER A 94 -1.82 -13.92 -4.50
C SER A 94 -2.13 -14.87 -3.35
N THR A 95 -3.31 -14.76 -2.72
CA THR A 95 -3.69 -15.71 -1.66
C THR A 95 -3.96 -17.09 -2.26
N ALA A 96 -3.48 -18.13 -1.59
CA ALA A 96 -3.78 -19.50 -1.99
C ALA A 96 -5.25 -19.84 -1.73
N SER A 97 -5.83 -19.26 -0.68
CA SER A 97 -7.23 -19.42 -0.28
C SER A 97 -8.24 -18.69 -1.17
N GLY A 98 -7.80 -17.76 -2.02
CA GLY A 98 -8.68 -16.90 -2.82
C GLY A 98 -9.35 -15.76 -2.03
N LYS A 99 -9.05 -15.62 -0.74
CA LYS A 99 -9.52 -14.49 0.07
C LYS A 99 -8.79 -13.20 -0.31
N LYS A 100 -9.44 -12.05 -0.10
CA LYS A 100 -8.80 -10.74 -0.33
C LYS A 100 -7.53 -10.52 0.52
N HIS A 101 -7.50 -11.05 1.73
CA HIS A 101 -6.38 -10.95 2.64
C HIS A 101 -5.94 -12.34 3.11
N ALA A 102 -4.62 -12.55 3.20
CA ALA A 102 -4.03 -13.81 3.63
C ALA A 102 -4.45 -14.14 5.06
N GLY A 103 -4.85 -15.40 5.30
CA GLY A 103 -5.23 -15.88 6.62
C GLY A 103 -4.06 -16.32 7.52
N SER A 104 -2.89 -16.56 6.92
CA SER A 104 -1.66 -16.98 7.61
C SER A 104 -0.42 -16.63 6.77
N GLY A 105 0.77 -16.77 7.34
CA GLY A 105 2.05 -16.59 6.62
C GLY A 105 2.29 -17.60 5.48
N THR A 106 1.49 -18.67 5.40
CA THR A 106 1.55 -19.69 4.34
C THR A 106 0.43 -19.57 3.31
N ASP A 107 -0.53 -18.66 3.50
CA ASP A 107 -1.64 -18.43 2.59
C ASP A 107 -1.23 -17.52 1.43
N TRP A 108 -0.29 -18.01 0.62
CA TRP A 108 0.16 -17.34 -0.59
C TRP A 108 0.55 -18.35 -1.67
N LYS A 109 0.50 -17.90 -2.91
CA LYS A 109 1.04 -18.56 -4.10
C LYS A 109 1.61 -17.50 -5.02
N TRP A 110 2.48 -17.88 -5.96
CA TRP A 110 2.86 -16.98 -7.05
C TRP A 110 1.62 -16.47 -7.77
N TRP A 111 1.62 -15.17 -8.10
CA TRP A 111 0.52 -14.56 -8.84
C TRP A 111 0.35 -15.23 -10.21
N ASP A 112 1.46 -15.48 -10.90
CA ASP A 112 1.56 -16.31 -12.09
C ASP A 112 2.83 -17.18 -12.04
N ASN A 113 2.83 -18.31 -12.74
CA ASN A 113 3.98 -19.23 -12.77
C ASN A 113 5.23 -18.62 -13.40
N SER A 114 5.09 -17.58 -14.24
CA SER A 114 6.20 -16.88 -14.90
C SER A 114 6.98 -15.97 -13.96
N VAL A 115 6.38 -15.51 -12.85
CA VAL A 115 6.93 -14.48 -11.96
C VAL A 115 8.37 -14.78 -11.52
N PRO A 116 8.70 -15.95 -10.94
CA PRO A 116 10.06 -16.19 -10.45
C PRO A 116 11.11 -16.24 -11.57
N ALA A 117 10.72 -16.75 -12.74
CA ALA A 117 11.62 -16.81 -13.89
C ALA A 117 11.91 -15.41 -14.43
N LYS A 118 10.88 -14.57 -14.58
CA LYS A 118 11.03 -13.19 -15.07
C LYS A 118 11.84 -12.30 -14.13
N LEU A 119 11.66 -12.41 -12.82
CA LEU A 119 12.48 -11.65 -11.87
C LEU A 119 13.96 -12.04 -11.93
N ARG A 120 14.27 -13.33 -12.12
CA ARG A 120 15.66 -13.79 -12.31
C ARG A 120 16.25 -13.31 -13.63
N GLU A 121 15.49 -13.33 -14.71
CA GLU A 121 15.91 -12.81 -16.02
C GLU A 121 16.26 -11.32 -15.93
N LEU A 122 15.40 -10.50 -15.32
CA LEU A 122 15.70 -9.08 -15.09
C LEU A 122 17.00 -8.87 -14.31
N TYR A 123 17.21 -9.65 -13.26
CA TYR A 123 18.43 -9.55 -12.46
C TYR A 123 19.69 -9.90 -13.27
N GLN A 124 19.59 -10.88 -14.17
CA GLN A 124 20.64 -11.26 -15.12
C GLN A 124 20.89 -10.16 -16.17
N ASP A 125 19.83 -9.46 -16.59
CA ASP A 125 19.88 -8.32 -17.53
C ASP A 125 20.37 -7.01 -16.89
N GLY A 126 20.95 -7.09 -15.69
CA GLY A 126 21.56 -5.97 -14.98
C GLY A 126 20.55 -5.06 -14.27
N TYR A 127 19.31 -5.50 -14.05
CA TYR A 127 18.38 -4.78 -13.19
C TYR A 127 18.62 -5.08 -11.71
N ARG A 128 18.47 -4.05 -10.89
CA ARG A 128 18.22 -4.18 -9.46
C ARG A 128 16.75 -4.55 -9.28
N VAL A 129 16.48 -5.78 -8.85
CA VAL A 129 15.12 -6.24 -8.54
C VAL A 129 14.84 -6.01 -7.06
N VAL A 130 13.73 -5.34 -6.74
CA VAL A 130 13.30 -5.09 -5.35
C VAL A 130 11.79 -5.10 -5.18
N ILE A 131 11.34 -5.29 -3.94
CA ILE A 131 9.92 -5.37 -3.59
C ILE A 131 9.56 -4.22 -2.65
N LEU A 132 8.60 -3.38 -3.02
CA LEU A 132 8.13 -2.23 -2.23
C LEU A 132 6.65 -2.38 -1.92
N SER A 133 6.29 -2.58 -0.65
CA SER A 133 4.93 -2.96 -0.25
C SER A 133 4.36 -2.08 0.87
N ASN A 134 3.08 -1.72 0.74
CA ASN A 134 2.33 -1.01 1.79
C ASN A 134 1.67 -2.01 2.74
N GLN A 135 2.09 -2.05 4.01
CA GLN A 135 1.67 -3.05 5.01
C GLN A 135 1.09 -2.40 6.29
N ALA A 136 0.05 -1.57 6.14
CA ALA A 136 -0.61 -0.86 7.26
C ALA A 136 -1.27 -1.78 8.31
N GLY A 137 -1.35 -3.08 8.05
CA GLY A 137 -1.84 -4.07 9.00
C GLY A 137 -0.78 -4.58 10.00
N LEU A 138 0.47 -4.14 9.85
CA LEU A 138 1.61 -4.48 10.71
C LEU A 138 1.85 -3.36 11.73
N THR A 139 2.22 -3.74 12.94
CA THR A 139 2.62 -2.79 13.99
C THR A 139 3.97 -3.23 14.54
N LEU A 140 5.02 -2.47 14.23
CA LEU A 140 6.39 -2.77 14.65
C LEU A 140 6.62 -2.36 16.12
N HIS A 141 6.21 -1.14 16.44
CA HIS A 141 6.31 -0.59 17.79
C HIS A 141 4.93 -0.23 18.33
N PHE A 142 4.73 -0.51 19.62
CA PHE A 142 3.50 -0.19 20.33
C PHE A 142 3.70 1.04 21.18
N ASP A 143 2.71 1.94 21.21
CA ASP A 143 2.67 3.03 22.19
C ASP A 143 2.80 2.43 23.61
N PRO A 144 3.79 2.84 24.42
CA PRO A 144 3.95 2.40 25.80
C PRO A 144 2.68 2.57 26.65
N LYS A 145 1.83 3.55 26.32
CA LYS A 145 0.58 3.85 27.02
C LYS A 145 -0.62 3.01 26.53
N SER A 146 -0.47 2.29 25.42
CA SER A 146 -1.55 1.48 24.86
C SER A 146 -1.78 0.19 25.66
N LYS A 147 -3.05 -0.03 26.04
CA LYS A 147 -3.52 -1.27 26.66
C LYS A 147 -4.03 -2.31 25.65
N ALA A 148 -3.87 -2.06 24.35
CA ALA A 148 -4.37 -2.95 23.31
C ALA A 148 -3.64 -4.32 23.33
N PRO A 149 -4.32 -5.44 23.00
CA PRO A 149 -3.69 -6.74 22.91
C PRO A 149 -2.54 -6.79 21.87
N LYS A 150 -1.30 -6.98 22.33
CA LYS A 150 -0.09 -6.92 21.49
C LYS A 150 0.20 -8.23 20.74
N ALA A 151 -0.23 -9.36 21.28
CA ALA A 151 0.11 -10.70 20.76
C ALA A 151 -0.34 -10.92 19.31
N ASN A 152 -1.56 -10.51 18.95
CA ASN A 152 -2.06 -10.66 17.58
C ASN A 152 -1.32 -9.78 16.57
N ALA A 153 -0.97 -8.56 16.96
CA ALA A 153 -0.23 -7.64 16.10
C ALA A 153 1.22 -8.13 15.89
N GLN A 154 1.88 -8.58 16.96
CA GLN A 154 3.21 -9.21 16.87
C GLN A 154 3.18 -10.49 16.01
N LYS A 155 2.15 -11.32 16.16
CA LYS A 155 1.95 -12.51 15.33
C LYS A 155 1.90 -12.17 13.84
N ARG A 156 1.19 -11.10 13.45
CA ARG A 156 1.14 -10.65 12.04
C ARG A 156 2.50 -10.26 11.50
N VAL A 157 3.34 -9.59 12.29
CA VAL A 157 4.72 -9.26 11.90
C VAL A 157 5.53 -10.53 11.68
N THR A 158 5.43 -11.50 12.59
CA THR A 158 6.11 -12.80 12.44
C THR A 158 5.64 -13.58 11.20
N GLU A 159 4.33 -13.64 10.97
CA GLU A 159 3.75 -14.30 9.80
C GLU A 159 4.15 -13.61 8.49
N PHE A 160 4.22 -12.27 8.49
CA PHE A 160 4.70 -11.50 7.34
C PHE A 160 6.18 -11.75 7.06
N LYS A 161 7.03 -11.76 8.10
CA LYS A 161 8.45 -12.11 7.97
C LYS A 161 8.61 -13.52 7.38
N GLN A 162 7.88 -14.50 7.91
CA GLN A 162 7.90 -15.87 7.38
C GLN A 162 7.45 -15.96 5.91
N LYS A 163 6.37 -15.24 5.55
CA LYS A 163 5.88 -15.15 4.17
C LYS A 163 6.98 -14.63 3.25
N CYS A 164 7.55 -13.46 3.59
CA CYS A 164 8.58 -12.82 2.79
C CYS A 164 9.84 -13.66 2.70
N SER A 165 10.33 -14.22 3.80
CA SER A 165 11.49 -15.13 3.78
C SER A 165 11.25 -16.29 2.81
N THR A 166 10.07 -16.89 2.80
CA THR A 166 9.76 -18.00 1.88
C THR A 166 9.72 -17.55 0.41
N VAL A 167 9.15 -16.37 0.13
CA VAL A 167 9.14 -15.75 -1.21
C VAL A 167 10.57 -15.49 -1.69
N LEU A 168 11.39 -14.84 -0.86
CA LEU A 168 12.77 -14.49 -1.18
C LEU A 168 13.64 -15.73 -1.41
N ASN A 169 13.52 -16.75 -0.55
CA ASN A 169 14.17 -18.04 -0.73
C ASN A 169 13.76 -18.72 -2.06
N SER A 170 12.50 -18.59 -2.47
CA SER A 170 12.03 -19.18 -3.74
C SER A 170 12.47 -18.37 -4.97
N LEU A 171 12.71 -17.07 -4.85
CA LEU A 171 13.34 -16.26 -5.91
C LEU A 171 14.81 -16.63 -6.07
N ASN A 172 15.50 -16.82 -4.93
CA ASN A 172 16.92 -17.18 -4.83
C ASN A 172 17.82 -16.23 -5.65
N LEU A 173 17.64 -14.92 -5.44
CA LEU A 173 18.44 -13.86 -6.05
C LEU A 173 18.67 -12.74 -5.02
N PRO A 174 19.75 -11.95 -5.13
CA PRO A 174 20.01 -10.80 -4.23
C PRO A 174 18.94 -9.71 -4.37
N THR A 175 18.04 -9.60 -3.39
CA THR A 175 16.95 -8.62 -3.39
C THR A 175 16.54 -8.26 -1.96
N CYS A 176 15.88 -7.12 -1.82
CA CYS A 176 15.24 -6.66 -0.60
C CYS A 176 13.71 -6.59 -0.76
N VAL A 177 13.00 -6.75 0.36
CA VAL A 177 11.61 -6.33 0.52
C VAL A 177 11.55 -5.17 1.51
N TYR A 178 10.88 -4.10 1.12
CA TYR A 178 10.60 -2.91 1.92
C TYR A 178 9.10 -2.88 2.22
N ALA A 179 8.73 -2.86 3.50
CA ALA A 179 7.36 -2.93 3.96
C ALA A 179 7.00 -1.72 4.84
N ALA A 180 6.31 -0.74 4.26
CA ALA A 180 5.87 0.47 4.94
C ALA A 180 4.66 0.18 5.83
N THR A 181 4.80 0.31 7.15
CA THR A 181 3.77 -0.09 8.12
C THR A 181 2.84 1.04 8.54
N GLU A 182 3.19 2.30 8.26
CA GLU A 182 2.40 3.48 8.66
C GLU A 182 2.05 4.39 7.48
N HIS A 183 1.31 5.47 7.75
CA HIS A 183 0.89 6.48 6.77
C HIS A 183 1.85 7.68 6.70
N ASP A 184 3.14 7.40 6.53
CA ASP A 184 4.22 8.39 6.52
C ASP A 184 4.96 8.43 5.18
N ILE A 185 6.20 8.95 5.18
CA ILE A 185 7.05 9.13 3.99
C ILE A 185 7.34 7.81 3.24
N TYR A 186 7.30 6.66 3.91
CA TYR A 186 7.59 5.37 3.29
C TYR A 186 6.41 4.82 2.51
N ARG A 187 5.18 5.24 2.84
CA ARG A 187 3.98 4.69 2.23
C ARG A 187 3.78 5.20 0.80
N LYS A 188 3.70 4.28 -0.17
CA LYS A 188 3.30 4.59 -1.55
C LYS A 188 1.97 5.36 -1.54
N PRO A 189 1.85 6.48 -2.27
CA PRO A 189 2.68 6.88 -3.40
C PRO A 189 3.92 7.73 -3.07
N ARG A 190 4.27 7.94 -1.80
CA ARG A 190 5.49 8.68 -1.44
C ARG A 190 6.75 7.87 -1.74
N THR A 191 7.86 8.55 -1.95
CA THR A 191 9.12 7.96 -2.43
C THR A 191 10.06 7.52 -1.31
N GLY A 192 9.64 7.49 -0.05
CA GLY A 192 10.54 7.13 1.06
C GLY A 192 11.19 5.75 0.91
N MET A 193 10.42 4.72 0.52
CA MET A 193 11.00 3.39 0.27
C MET A 193 12.01 3.38 -0.89
N TRP A 194 11.83 4.25 -1.88
CA TRP A 194 12.77 4.41 -2.99
C TRP A 194 14.10 5.02 -2.53
N LYS A 195 14.05 5.99 -1.62
CA LYS A 195 15.25 6.60 -1.05
C LYS A 195 16.05 5.61 -0.21
N GLU A 196 15.38 4.87 0.67
CA GLU A 196 16.02 3.80 1.46
C GLU A 196 16.63 2.71 0.57
N LEU A 197 15.97 2.38 -0.53
CA LEU A 197 16.53 1.50 -1.56
C LEU A 197 17.83 2.06 -2.15
N CYS A 198 17.85 3.34 -2.51
CA CYS A 198 19.03 3.99 -3.07
C CYS A 198 20.18 3.96 -2.07
N ASP A 199 19.90 4.28 -0.81
CA ASP A 199 20.87 4.31 0.28
C ASP A 199 21.41 2.91 0.59
N ASP A 200 20.54 1.89 0.72
CA ASP A 200 20.95 0.51 1.02
C ASP A 200 21.88 -0.11 -0.04
N TYR A 201 21.86 0.40 -1.28
CA TYR A 201 22.70 -0.06 -2.39
C TYR A 201 23.77 0.95 -2.83
N ASP A 202 23.97 2.03 -2.06
CA ASP A 202 24.92 3.10 -2.35
C ASP A 202 24.77 3.67 -3.79
N ILE A 203 23.52 3.90 -4.21
CA ILE A 203 23.17 4.45 -5.53
C ILE A 203 22.65 5.87 -5.35
N SER A 204 23.33 6.87 -5.91
CA SER A 204 22.74 8.21 -5.96
C SER A 204 21.50 8.21 -6.86
N GLU A 205 20.41 8.89 -6.45
CA GLU A 205 19.19 9.00 -7.26
C GLU A 205 19.46 9.53 -8.68
N SER A 206 20.49 10.37 -8.84
CA SER A 206 20.92 10.93 -10.12
C SER A 206 21.63 9.92 -11.06
N GLU A 207 22.13 8.80 -10.53
CA GLU A 207 22.78 7.76 -11.31
C GLU A 207 21.80 6.70 -11.84
N ILE A 208 20.55 6.74 -11.37
CA ILE A 208 19.54 5.76 -11.77
C ILE A 208 19.08 6.07 -13.20
N ASP A 209 19.06 5.04 -14.03
CA ASP A 209 18.45 5.11 -15.34
C ASP A 209 16.93 5.03 -15.18
N LEU A 210 16.30 6.19 -14.94
CA LEU A 210 14.86 6.29 -14.75
C LEU A 210 14.08 5.85 -16.00
N GLY A 211 14.63 6.11 -17.19
CA GLY A 211 13.99 5.81 -18.47
C GLY A 211 13.82 4.31 -18.72
N ASN A 212 14.80 3.52 -18.28
CA ASN A 212 14.76 2.05 -18.34
C ASN A 212 14.37 1.40 -17.00
N SER A 213 14.00 2.17 -15.98
CA SER A 213 13.48 1.63 -14.72
C SER A 213 11.95 1.50 -14.77
N VAL A 214 11.43 0.53 -14.00
CA VAL A 214 10.01 0.20 -14.01
C VAL A 214 9.50 -0.12 -12.60
N PHE A 215 8.29 0.33 -12.30
CA PHE A 215 7.50 -0.14 -11.17
C PHE A 215 6.33 -0.99 -11.68
N VAL A 216 6.18 -2.20 -11.13
CA VAL A 216 5.06 -3.09 -11.44
C VAL A 216 4.19 -3.24 -10.20
N GLY A 217 2.88 -2.99 -10.31
CA GLY A 217 1.97 -3.10 -9.18
C GLY A 217 0.50 -3.13 -9.57
N ASP A 218 -0.37 -3.72 -8.76
CA ASP A 218 -1.80 -3.88 -9.05
C ASP A 218 -2.63 -2.62 -8.75
N ALA A 219 -2.14 -1.73 -7.89
CA ALA A 219 -2.83 -0.49 -7.51
C ALA A 219 -2.66 0.61 -8.56
N GLY A 220 -3.16 0.33 -9.77
CA GLY A 220 -3.00 1.15 -10.96
C GLY A 220 -4.14 2.11 -11.25
N GLY A 221 -5.18 2.19 -10.40
CA GLY A 221 -6.34 3.04 -10.62
C GLY A 221 -7.19 2.64 -11.83
N ARG A 222 -7.11 1.38 -12.29
CA ARG A 222 -7.88 0.89 -13.45
C ARG A 222 -9.37 1.02 -13.18
N THR A 223 -10.11 1.48 -14.20
CA THR A 223 -11.57 1.59 -14.13
C THR A 223 -12.24 0.24 -14.32
N ALA A 224 -13.46 0.10 -13.80
CA ALA A 224 -14.25 -1.10 -14.04
C ALA A 224 -14.63 -1.18 -15.52
N THR A 225 -14.48 -2.36 -16.13
CA THR A 225 -14.85 -2.59 -17.53
C THR A 225 -15.73 -3.82 -17.62
N LEU A 226 -16.79 -3.74 -18.42
CA LEU A 226 -17.59 -4.89 -18.81
C LEU A 226 -17.04 -5.41 -20.14
N GLY A 227 -16.48 -6.61 -20.13
CA GLY A 227 -15.99 -7.32 -21.32
C GLY A 227 -16.84 -8.56 -21.63
N LYS A 228 -16.50 -9.25 -22.73
CA LYS A 228 -17.01 -10.61 -23.00
C LYS A 228 -15.91 -11.62 -22.67
N GLY A 229 -16.18 -12.51 -21.72
CA GLY A 229 -15.40 -13.71 -21.45
C GLY A 229 -15.95 -14.93 -22.20
N PRO A 230 -15.30 -16.11 -22.05
CA PRO A 230 -15.72 -17.35 -22.72
C PRO A 230 -17.18 -17.74 -22.44
N ASP A 231 -17.70 -17.39 -21.26
CA ASP A 231 -19.03 -17.80 -20.78
C ASP A 231 -20.02 -16.62 -20.63
N GLY A 232 -19.75 -15.45 -21.22
CA GLY A 232 -20.67 -14.29 -21.16
C GLY A 232 -19.98 -12.96 -20.84
N VAL A 233 -20.62 -12.10 -20.04
CA VAL A 233 -20.05 -10.79 -19.65
C VAL A 233 -19.01 -11.01 -18.54
N ALA A 234 -17.73 -10.76 -18.83
CA ALA A 234 -16.66 -10.75 -17.84
C ALA A 234 -16.48 -9.32 -17.32
N ALA A 235 -16.93 -9.05 -16.10
CA ALA A 235 -16.68 -7.78 -15.43
C ALA A 235 -15.27 -7.77 -14.83
N ALA A 236 -14.41 -6.87 -15.30
CA ALA A 236 -13.16 -6.57 -14.62
C ALA A 236 -13.43 -5.46 -13.60
N ALA A 237 -13.14 -5.74 -12.33
CA ALA A 237 -13.32 -4.76 -11.25
C ALA A 237 -12.39 -3.55 -11.44
N LYS A 238 -12.78 -2.42 -10.83
CA LYS A 238 -11.89 -1.29 -10.63
C LYS A 238 -10.82 -1.64 -9.60
N ASP A 239 -9.64 -1.04 -9.71
CA ASP A 239 -8.61 -1.17 -8.68
C ASP A 239 -9.04 -0.45 -7.39
N PHE A 240 -8.50 -0.90 -6.25
CA PHE A 240 -8.85 -0.30 -4.95
C PHE A 240 -8.23 1.09 -4.76
N SER A 241 -7.09 1.35 -5.41
CA SER A 241 -6.37 2.62 -5.34
C SER A 241 -5.45 2.80 -6.56
N CYS A 242 -4.80 3.95 -6.63
CA CYS A 242 -3.82 4.32 -7.66
C CYS A 242 -2.41 4.51 -7.06
N SER A 243 -2.12 3.90 -5.90
CA SER A 243 -0.88 4.17 -5.15
C SER A 243 0.39 3.74 -5.88
N ASP A 244 0.35 2.64 -6.64
CA ASP A 244 1.52 2.11 -7.34
C ASP A 244 1.85 2.93 -8.58
N ARG A 245 0.83 3.28 -9.38
CA ARG A 245 1.00 4.20 -10.51
C ARG A 245 1.49 5.57 -10.06
N ASN A 246 0.94 6.08 -8.95
CA ASN A 246 1.35 7.39 -8.44
C ASN A 246 2.74 7.35 -7.80
N PHE A 247 3.14 6.22 -7.21
CA PHE A 247 4.53 6.02 -6.76
C PHE A 247 5.49 6.11 -7.94
N ALA A 248 5.24 5.34 -9.00
CA ALA A 248 6.08 5.34 -10.21
C ALA A 248 6.18 6.74 -10.83
N HIS A 249 5.05 7.46 -10.89
CA HIS A 249 5.01 8.84 -11.36
C HIS A 249 5.83 9.80 -10.49
N ASN A 250 5.75 9.67 -9.16
CA ASN A 250 6.51 10.53 -8.24
C ASN A 250 8.02 10.26 -8.28
N VAL A 251 8.43 9.03 -8.60
CA VAL A 251 9.84 8.68 -8.83
C VAL A 251 10.30 9.10 -10.23
N GLY A 252 9.38 9.11 -11.22
CA GLY A 252 9.70 9.39 -12.62
C GLY A 252 10.08 8.16 -13.45
N ILE A 253 9.61 6.98 -13.06
CA ILE A 253 9.88 5.70 -13.75
C ILE A 253 8.63 5.17 -14.45
N GLN A 254 8.81 4.22 -15.37
CA GLN A 254 7.69 3.59 -16.06
C GLN A 254 6.81 2.80 -15.07
N TYR A 255 5.50 2.77 -15.33
CA TYR A 255 4.55 1.98 -14.57
C TYR A 255 3.90 0.93 -15.46
N GLN A 256 3.78 -0.30 -14.97
CA GLN A 256 3.01 -1.36 -15.59
C GLN A 256 2.19 -2.13 -14.55
N THR A 257 1.08 -2.74 -14.99
CA THR A 257 0.35 -3.69 -14.13
C THR A 257 0.97 -5.09 -14.24
N PRO A 258 0.66 -6.03 -13.31
CA PRO A 258 1.19 -7.39 -13.38
C PRO A 258 0.81 -8.10 -14.69
N GLU A 259 -0.41 -7.87 -15.19
CA GLU A 259 -0.89 -8.45 -16.45
C GLU A 259 -0.16 -7.89 -17.68
N GLU A 260 0.12 -6.58 -17.68
CA GLU A 260 0.90 -5.94 -18.74
C GLU A 260 2.33 -6.50 -18.74
N PHE A 261 2.97 -6.56 -17.57
CA PHE A 261 4.37 -6.91 -17.42
C PHE A 261 4.66 -8.42 -17.61
N PHE A 262 3.91 -9.28 -16.93
CA PHE A 262 4.17 -10.73 -16.94
C PHE A 262 3.47 -11.45 -18.09
N LEU A 263 2.28 -10.99 -18.50
CA LEU A 263 1.45 -11.68 -19.50
C LEU A 263 1.39 -10.96 -20.85
N GLY A 264 1.97 -9.76 -20.97
CA GLY A 264 1.95 -8.97 -22.21
C GLY A 264 0.55 -8.49 -22.60
N HIS A 265 -0.36 -8.39 -21.63
CA HIS A 265 -1.70 -7.87 -21.88
C HIS A 265 -1.66 -6.39 -22.26
N LYS A 266 -2.68 -5.93 -22.99
CA LYS A 266 -2.81 -4.51 -23.33
C LYS A 266 -3.17 -3.68 -22.09
N PRO A 267 -2.68 -2.44 -21.99
CA PRO A 267 -3.03 -1.57 -20.89
C PRO A 267 -4.53 -1.30 -20.78
N ARG A 268 -5.04 -1.28 -19.55
CA ARG A 268 -6.42 -0.91 -19.25
C ARG A 268 -6.52 0.59 -18.98
N SER A 269 -7.70 1.16 -19.27
CA SER A 269 -8.02 2.54 -18.89
C SER A 269 -7.94 2.70 -17.36
N PHE A 270 -7.38 3.83 -16.93
CA PHE A 270 -7.28 4.20 -15.53
C PHE A 270 -7.78 5.62 -15.34
N ALA A 271 -8.13 5.96 -14.11
CA ALA A 271 -8.46 7.33 -13.71
C ALA A 271 -7.79 7.64 -12.37
N ARG A 272 -7.25 8.86 -12.25
CA ARG A 272 -6.85 9.41 -10.95
C ARG A 272 -8.05 10.16 -10.38
N GLU A 273 -8.35 9.97 -9.10
CA GLU A 273 -9.43 10.73 -8.45
C GLU A 273 -9.07 12.22 -8.31
N PHE A 274 -7.78 12.54 -8.25
CA PHE A 274 -7.25 13.90 -8.16
C PHE A 274 -5.85 13.94 -8.76
N ASP A 275 -5.61 14.83 -9.72
CA ASP A 275 -4.31 15.05 -10.34
C ASP A 275 -3.86 16.50 -10.12
N LEU A 276 -2.69 16.68 -9.50
CA LEU A 276 -2.13 18.00 -9.24
C LEU A 276 -1.71 18.72 -10.52
N SER A 277 -1.43 17.98 -11.61
CA SER A 277 -1.11 18.59 -12.91
C SER A 277 -2.31 19.34 -13.52
N GLU A 278 -3.54 18.93 -13.17
CA GLU A 278 -4.78 19.63 -13.55
C GLU A 278 -5.08 20.82 -12.61
N HIS A 279 -4.33 20.96 -11.52
CA HIS A 279 -4.45 22.00 -10.52
C HIS A 279 -3.09 22.64 -10.21
N PRO A 280 -2.39 23.20 -11.22
CA PRO A 280 -1.08 23.80 -11.02
C PRO A 280 -1.17 24.93 -9.99
N PHE A 281 -0.26 24.92 -9.03
CA PHE A 281 -0.09 26.04 -8.11
C PHE A 281 0.57 27.17 -8.88
N VAL A 282 -0.20 28.21 -9.22
CA VAL A 282 0.35 29.43 -9.83
C VAL A 282 0.93 30.26 -8.69
N ASP A 283 2.24 30.49 -8.71
CA ASP A 283 2.88 31.39 -7.75
C ASP A 283 2.38 32.82 -8.02
N ASP A 284 1.91 33.50 -6.97
CA ASP A 284 1.32 34.85 -7.07
C ASP A 284 2.25 35.85 -7.78
N ALA A 285 3.57 35.61 -7.75
CA ALA A 285 4.59 36.43 -8.40
C ALA A 285 4.52 36.43 -9.94
N GLU A 286 4.03 35.38 -10.59
CA GLU A 286 3.91 35.32 -12.06
C GLU A 286 2.60 35.95 -12.57
N SER A 287 1.63 36.19 -11.70
CA SER A 287 0.29 36.61 -12.09
C SER A 287 0.14 38.12 -12.32
N GLY A 288 1.16 38.94 -12.06
CA GLY A 288 1.15 40.41 -12.26
C GLY A 288 0.08 41.19 -11.50
N ASN A 289 -0.87 40.49 -10.88
CA ASN A 289 -1.88 41.02 -9.99
C ASN A 289 -1.26 41.05 -8.61
N SER A 290 -1.08 42.25 -8.06
CA SER A 290 -1.05 42.43 -6.62
C SER A 290 -2.40 41.96 -6.07
N VAL A 291 -2.55 40.66 -5.80
CA VAL A 291 -3.76 40.14 -5.18
C VAL A 291 -3.76 40.61 -3.75
N VAL A 292 -4.37 41.77 -3.54
CA VAL A 292 -4.83 42.21 -2.23
C VAL A 292 -5.72 41.09 -1.69
N THR A 293 -5.17 40.28 -0.79
CA THR A 293 -5.72 38.93 -0.52
C THR A 293 -6.87 38.97 0.47
N PHE A 294 -7.01 40.07 1.21
CA PHE A 294 -8.16 40.40 2.04
C PHE A 294 -7.99 41.84 2.52
N ASP A 295 -8.96 42.72 2.29
CA ASP A 295 -8.98 44.06 2.89
C ASP A 295 -10.04 44.13 3.97
N ARG A 296 -9.69 44.75 5.10
CA ARG A 296 -10.66 45.04 6.16
C ARG A 296 -11.52 46.22 5.71
N THR A 297 -12.75 45.92 5.30
CA THR A 297 -13.71 46.94 4.84
C THR A 297 -14.60 47.48 5.95
N ASN A 298 -14.72 46.79 7.09
CA ASN A 298 -15.55 47.26 8.21
C ASN A 298 -14.80 47.28 9.54
N ASP A 299 -15.31 48.11 10.46
CA ASP A 299 -14.78 48.22 11.82
C ASP A 299 -15.01 46.95 12.64
N LYS A 300 -16.09 46.19 12.36
CA LYS A 300 -16.41 44.92 13.01
C LYS A 300 -16.82 43.89 11.97
N ASP A 301 -15.95 42.89 11.78
CA ASP A 301 -16.18 41.77 10.87
C ASP A 301 -16.03 40.42 11.57
N ILE A 302 -16.81 39.45 11.13
CA ILE A 302 -16.69 38.04 11.52
C ILE A 302 -16.35 37.24 10.26
N ILE A 303 -15.18 36.62 10.25
CA ILE A 303 -14.77 35.70 9.19
C ILE A 303 -14.99 34.27 9.67
N LEU A 304 -15.74 33.47 8.90
CA LEU A 304 -16.00 32.06 9.21
C LEU A 304 -15.23 31.16 8.25
N PHE A 305 -14.32 30.35 8.79
CA PHE A 305 -13.58 29.39 7.99
C PHE A 305 -14.40 28.13 7.70
N CYS A 306 -14.71 27.92 6.42
CA CYS A 306 -15.40 26.74 5.91
C CYS A 306 -14.46 25.90 5.03
N GLY A 307 -14.31 24.61 5.35
CA GLY A 307 -13.52 23.68 4.54
C GLY A 307 -12.91 22.53 5.34
N PRO A 308 -12.42 21.47 4.68
CA PRO A 308 -11.92 20.29 5.36
C PRO A 308 -10.64 20.58 6.16
N PRO A 309 -10.31 19.77 7.19
CA PRO A 309 -9.01 19.80 7.86
C PRO A 309 -7.89 19.67 6.82
N GLY A 310 -6.77 20.34 7.05
CA GLY A 310 -5.64 20.32 6.11
C GLY A 310 -5.77 21.21 4.87
N ALA A 311 -6.94 21.83 4.60
CA ALA A 311 -7.13 22.73 3.46
C ALA A 311 -6.45 24.11 3.58
N GLY A 312 -5.43 24.28 4.43
CA GLY A 312 -4.69 25.54 4.55
C GLY A 312 -5.39 26.69 5.30
N LYS A 313 -6.60 26.50 5.85
CA LYS A 313 -7.37 27.56 6.55
C LYS A 313 -6.57 28.27 7.66
N SER A 314 -5.83 27.50 8.48
CA SER A 314 -4.97 28.07 9.52
C SER A 314 -3.80 28.85 8.92
N THR A 315 -3.21 28.38 7.83
CA THR A 315 -2.13 29.07 7.11
C THR A 315 -2.61 30.39 6.55
N PHE A 316 -3.80 30.41 5.94
CA PHE A 316 -4.45 31.64 5.46
C PHE A 316 -4.66 32.66 6.58
N TYR A 317 -5.16 32.23 7.75
CA TYR A 317 -5.31 33.13 8.90
C TYR A 317 -4.01 33.84 9.26
N TRP A 318 -2.92 33.08 9.41
CA TRP A 318 -1.63 33.63 9.84
C TRP A 318 -1.02 34.57 8.80
N LYS A 319 -1.16 34.25 7.51
CA LYS A 319 -0.59 35.04 6.43
C LYS A 319 -1.40 36.30 6.11
N SER A 320 -2.73 36.20 6.11
CA SER A 320 -3.61 37.25 5.56
C SER A 320 -4.40 38.01 6.62
N LEU A 321 -4.92 37.35 7.66
CA LEU A 321 -5.85 37.99 8.61
C LEU A 321 -5.18 38.49 9.89
N LYS A 322 -4.19 37.76 10.41
CA LYS A 322 -3.46 38.18 11.61
C LYS A 322 -2.77 39.55 11.43
N PRO A 323 -2.12 39.85 10.28
CA PRO A 323 -1.53 41.16 10.04
C PRO A 323 -2.55 42.31 10.01
N LEU A 324 -3.81 42.01 9.65
CA LEU A 324 -4.92 42.98 9.61
C LEU A 324 -5.61 43.17 10.98
N GLY A 325 -5.12 42.51 12.04
CA GLY A 325 -5.61 42.67 13.41
C GLY A 325 -6.81 41.80 13.77
N TYR A 326 -7.16 40.79 12.96
CA TYR A 326 -8.19 39.82 13.33
C TYR A 326 -7.74 38.95 14.51
N GLU A 327 -8.66 38.73 15.45
CA GLU A 327 -8.46 37.77 16.54
C GLU A 327 -8.96 36.38 16.15
N ARG A 328 -8.17 35.35 16.44
CA ARG A 328 -8.53 33.96 16.12
C ARG A 328 -9.36 33.34 17.21
N ILE A 329 -10.47 32.73 16.83
CA ILE A 329 -11.25 31.86 17.69
C ILE A 329 -11.16 30.45 17.14
N ASN A 330 -10.56 29.56 17.92
CA ASN A 330 -10.30 28.18 17.51
C ASN A 330 -11.04 27.19 18.42
N GLN A 331 -11.98 26.46 17.84
CA GLN A 331 -12.78 25.48 18.59
C GLN A 331 -11.93 24.32 19.13
N ASP A 332 -10.85 23.93 18.47
CA ASP A 332 -9.99 22.83 18.94
C ASP A 332 -9.27 23.16 20.25
N GLN A 333 -8.99 24.45 20.46
CA GLN A 333 -8.41 25.00 21.69
C GLN A 333 -9.48 25.21 22.76
N LEU A 334 -10.62 25.82 22.39
CA LEU A 334 -11.70 26.14 23.33
C LEU A 334 -12.59 24.94 23.68
N LYS A 335 -12.45 23.82 22.98
CA LYS A 335 -13.14 22.53 23.15
C LYS A 335 -14.63 22.53 22.85
N THR A 336 -15.38 23.56 23.26
CA THR A 336 -16.84 23.61 23.11
C THR A 336 -17.29 24.79 22.25
N ARG A 337 -18.42 24.62 21.56
CA ARG A 337 -19.05 25.67 20.76
C ARG A 337 -19.41 26.89 21.61
N ASP A 338 -19.97 26.67 22.80
CA ASP A 338 -20.43 27.76 23.66
C ASP A 338 -19.27 28.65 24.11
N LYS A 339 -18.10 28.06 24.39
CA LYS A 339 -16.87 28.83 24.67
C LYS A 339 -16.41 29.64 23.47
N CYS A 340 -16.56 29.13 22.24
CA CYS A 340 -16.25 29.89 21.03
C CYS A 340 -17.21 31.07 20.84
N VAL A 341 -18.51 30.87 21.07
CA VAL A 341 -19.52 31.93 20.99
C VAL A 341 -19.27 33.00 22.05
N GLN A 342 -18.90 32.59 23.26
CA GLN A 342 -18.57 33.51 24.35
C GLN A 342 -17.34 34.35 24.02
N ALA A 343 -16.24 33.72 23.58
CA ALA A 343 -15.04 34.43 23.14
C ALA A 343 -15.32 35.38 21.96
N ALA A 344 -16.19 34.99 21.03
CA ALA A 344 -16.59 35.84 19.91
C ALA A 344 -17.31 37.10 20.38
N ARG A 345 -18.25 36.96 21.33
CA ARG A 345 -18.95 38.11 21.91
C ARG A 345 -17.99 39.06 22.62
N GLU A 346 -17.07 38.53 23.43
CA GLU A 346 -16.10 39.33 24.19
C GLU A 346 -15.21 40.17 23.25
N HIS A 347 -14.67 39.55 22.19
CA HIS A 347 -13.85 40.27 21.20
C HIS A 347 -14.65 41.33 20.41
N LEU A 348 -15.89 41.02 20.01
CA LEU A 348 -16.74 41.97 19.28
C LEU A 348 -17.22 43.15 20.15
N GLN A 349 -17.46 42.90 21.45
CA GLN A 349 -17.74 43.95 22.44
C GLN A 349 -16.53 44.86 22.63
N ALA A 350 -15.33 44.30 22.63
CA ALA A 350 -14.06 45.04 22.66
C ALA A 350 -13.71 45.74 21.33
N GLY A 351 -14.59 45.69 20.32
CA GLY A 351 -14.38 46.35 19.02
C GLY A 351 -13.37 45.67 18.10
N LYS A 352 -12.99 44.42 18.40
CA LYS A 352 -12.01 43.68 17.60
C LYS A 352 -12.71 42.85 16.52
N PRO A 353 -12.21 42.84 15.28
CA PRO A 353 -12.67 41.92 14.25
C PRO A 353 -12.17 40.50 14.56
N ILE A 354 -12.94 39.48 14.16
CA ILE A 354 -12.67 38.09 14.54
C ILE A 354 -12.67 37.14 13.35
N ALA A 355 -11.86 36.08 13.44
CA ALA A 355 -11.84 34.97 12.50
C ALA A 355 -12.05 33.65 13.27
N ILE A 356 -13.09 32.91 12.91
CA ILE A 356 -13.50 31.68 13.59
C ILE A 356 -13.12 30.47 12.75
N GLY A 357 -12.24 29.63 13.31
CA GLY A 357 -11.93 28.30 12.81
C GLY A 357 -12.70 27.25 13.58
N ALA A 358 -13.66 26.60 12.93
CA ALA A 358 -14.33 25.42 13.45
C ALA A 358 -14.47 24.35 12.36
N PHE A 359 -14.59 23.10 12.79
CA PHE A 359 -14.98 22.01 11.91
C PHE A 359 -16.50 22.10 11.64
N PHE A 360 -16.90 22.93 10.68
CA PHE A 360 -18.30 23.02 10.25
C PHE A 360 -18.64 21.90 9.27
N SER A 361 -18.75 20.64 9.75
CA SER A 361 -19.22 19.54 8.88
C SER A 361 -20.74 19.52 8.69
N LYS A 362 -21.51 20.18 9.56
CA LYS A 362 -22.98 20.07 9.58
C LYS A 362 -23.75 21.18 8.86
N PHE A 363 -23.13 22.32 8.56
CA PHE A 363 -23.85 23.47 7.97
C PHE A 363 -23.72 23.60 6.45
N CYS A 364 -22.69 23.00 5.83
CA CYS A 364 -22.39 23.25 4.40
C CYS A 364 -22.55 22.04 3.47
N TYR A 365 -22.94 20.87 3.97
CA TYR A 365 -23.11 19.67 3.13
C TYR A 365 -24.52 19.08 3.25
N PRO A 366 -25.45 19.42 2.34
CA PRO A 366 -26.54 18.51 2.01
C PRO A 366 -25.93 17.23 1.44
N ARG A 367 -26.43 16.06 1.86
CA ARG A 367 -25.98 14.77 1.34
C ARG A 367 -26.11 14.75 -0.19
N ALA A 368 -25.03 14.34 -0.85
CA ALA A 368 -24.92 14.05 -2.28
C ALA A 368 -24.99 15.26 -3.25
N THR A 369 -23.85 15.90 -3.49
CA THR A 369 -23.53 16.54 -4.78
C THR A 369 -22.03 16.40 -5.06
N PRO A 370 -21.62 16.13 -6.32
CA PRO A 370 -20.21 16.06 -6.70
C PRO A 370 -19.59 17.46 -6.61
N PHE A 371 -18.33 17.52 -6.17
CA PHE A 371 -17.57 18.76 -6.03
C PHE A 371 -17.56 19.56 -7.34
N PRO A 372 -18.11 20.79 -7.38
CA PRO A 372 -17.83 21.70 -8.48
C PRO A 372 -16.43 22.30 -8.29
N HIS A 373 -15.69 22.31 -9.40
CA HIS A 373 -14.39 22.97 -9.52
C HIS A 373 -14.55 24.49 -9.35
N HIS A 374 -13.63 25.09 -8.59
CA HIS A 374 -13.61 26.48 -8.08
C HIS A 374 -14.53 26.79 -6.89
N TYR A 375 -13.91 26.91 -5.71
CA TYR A 375 -14.46 27.68 -4.59
C TYR A 375 -13.58 28.90 -4.32
N PRO A 376 -14.12 30.13 -4.42
CA PRO A 376 -13.52 31.26 -3.73
C PRO A 376 -13.75 31.07 -2.22
N ILE A 377 -12.70 31.30 -1.42
CA ILE A 377 -12.68 31.14 0.05
C ILE A 377 -13.56 32.17 0.79
N LEU A 378 -14.41 32.93 0.09
CA LEU A 378 -15.15 34.04 0.66
C LEU A 378 -16.66 33.85 0.49
N ALA A 379 -17.32 33.38 1.54
CA ALA A 379 -18.70 33.76 1.80
C ALA A 379 -18.66 35.02 2.68
N ARG A 380 -19.12 36.15 2.12
CA ARG A 380 -19.31 37.41 2.87
C ARG A 380 -20.51 37.31 3.79
#